data_AF-A0A8C7MTP4-F1
#
_entry.id   AF-A0A8C7MTP4-F1
#
_cell.length_a   1.000
_cell.length_b   1.000
_cell.length_c   1.000
_cell.angle_alpha   90.00
_cell.angle_beta   90.00
_cell.angle_gamma   90.00
#
_symmetry.space_group_name_H-M   'P 1'
#
loop_
_entity.id
_entity.type
_entity.pdbx_description
1 polymer ?
#
loop_
_entity_poly.entity_id
_entity_poly.type
_entity_poly.pdbx_seq_one_letter_code
_entity_poly.pdbx_strand_id
1 'polypeptide(L)' 'MASNGIESMQLGEDQIKILEENFNRVSKHPDESTLMLIAAESGLTEEETAKWFRLRNARWRQAEGLPAQLGSVKD' A
#
# COMPACT_ATOMS: atom_id res chain seq x y z
N MET A 1 -6.20 -19.54 -0.30
CA MET A 1 -4.94 -18.94 0.18
C MET A 1 -4.82 -17.60 -0.53
N ALA A 2 -5.04 -16.48 0.17
CA ALA A 2 -4.88 -15.16 -0.45
C ALA A 2 -3.39 -14.93 -0.67
N SER A 3 -2.94 -15.14 -1.91
CA SER A 3 -1.57 -14.92 -2.33
C SER A 3 -1.15 -13.54 -1.87
N ASN A 4 -0.14 -13.49 -1.01
CA ASN A 4 0.32 -12.26 -0.42
C ASN A 4 1.04 -11.43 -1.50
N GLY A 5 0.29 -10.66 -2.29
CA GLY A 5 0.83 -9.93 -3.45
C GLY A 5 1.97 -8.97 -3.14
N ILE A 6 2.14 -8.55 -1.88
CA ILE A 6 3.31 -7.78 -1.45
C ILE A 6 4.59 -8.65 -1.42
N GLU A 7 4.48 -9.92 -1.02
CA GLU A 7 5.64 -10.84 -0.97
C GLU A 7 6.20 -11.11 -2.38
N SER A 8 5.37 -11.02 -3.42
CA SER A 8 5.82 -11.16 -4.81
C SER A 8 6.64 -9.97 -5.35
N MET A 9 6.70 -8.85 -4.63
CA MET A 9 7.44 -7.66 -5.08
C MET A 9 8.94 -7.70 -4.74
N GLN A 10 9.43 -8.70 -4.00
CA GLN A 10 10.85 -8.87 -3.63
C GLN A 10 11.52 -7.58 -3.11
N LEU A 11 10.81 -6.81 -2.30
CA LEU A 11 11.30 -5.54 -1.76
C LEU A 11 12.30 -5.75 -0.62
N GLY A 12 13.31 -4.90 -0.54
CA GLY A 12 14.26 -4.87 0.58
C GLY A 12 13.62 -4.38 1.88
N GLU A 13 14.20 -4.75 3.03
CA GLU A 13 13.68 -4.36 4.34
C GLU A 13 13.61 -2.84 4.52
N ASP A 14 14.62 -2.10 4.04
CA ASP A 14 14.64 -0.63 4.07
C ASP A 14 13.49 -0.02 3.26
N GLN A 15 13.21 -0.59 2.08
CA GLN A 15 12.11 -0.14 1.21
C GLN A 15 10.76 -0.39 1.88
N ILE A 16 10.57 -1.59 2.44
CA ILE A 16 9.35 -1.95 3.19
C ILE A 16 9.16 -1.01 4.38
N LYS A 17 10.23 -0.69 5.12
CA LYS A 17 10.17 0.21 6.26
C LYS A 17 9.70 1.61 5.86
N ILE A 18 10.25 2.17 4.78
CA ILE A 18 9.85 3.47 4.24
C ILE A 18 8.38 3.45 3.82
N LEU A 19 7.95 2.42 3.10
CA LEU A 19 6.58 2.26 2.64
C LEU A 19 5.59 2.12 3.80
N GLU A 20 5.87 1.26 4.79
CA GLU A 20 5.04 1.09 6.00
C GLU A 20 4.98 2.38 6.82
N GLU A 21 6.09 3.09 6.97
CA GLU A 21 6.12 4.34 7.73
C GLU A 21 5.22 5.40 7.07
N ASN A 22 5.38 5.61 5.76
CA ASN A 22 4.55 6.53 5.00
C ASN A 22 3.07 6.11 4.99
N PHE A 23 2.78 4.82 4.85
CA PHE A 23 1.42 4.29 4.92
C PHE A 23 0.76 4.55 6.28
N ASN A 24 1.50 4.45 7.38
CA ASN A 24 0.98 4.62 8.73
C ASN A 24 0.92 6.07 9.21
N ARG A 25 1.86 6.91 8.78
CA ARG A 25 2.00 8.28 9.28
C ARG A 25 1.47 9.35 8.34
N VAL A 26 1.51 9.12 7.02
CA VAL A 26 1.14 10.11 6.01
C VAL A 26 -0.28 9.86 5.51
N SER A 27 -0.51 8.77 4.78
CA SER A 27 -1.83 8.44 4.24
C SER A 27 -1.91 6.99 3.78
N LYS A 28 -3.08 6.36 3.94
CA LYS A 28 -3.42 5.07 3.32
C LYS A 28 -3.69 5.18 1.80
N HIS A 29 -3.92 6.42 1.35
CA HIS A 29 -4.27 6.83 -0.01
C HIS A 29 -3.45 8.07 -0.39
N PRO A 30 -2.14 7.94 -0.62
CA PRO A 30 -1.32 9.04 -1.09
C PRO A 30 -1.82 9.53 -2.46
N ASP A 31 -1.83 10.84 -2.67
CA ASP A 31 -1.98 11.45 -3.99
C ASP A 31 -0.71 11.24 -4.83
N GLU A 32 -0.77 11.59 -6.12
CA GLU A 32 0.32 11.40 -7.08
C GLU A 32 1.63 12.08 -6.63
N SER A 33 1.57 13.30 -6.09
CA SER A 33 2.77 14.02 -5.64
C SER A 33 3.39 13.35 -4.42
N THR A 34 2.57 12.95 -3.45
CA THR A 34 3.04 12.19 -2.27
C THR A 34 3.65 10.86 -2.69
N LEU A 35 3.02 10.16 -3.63
CA LEU A 35 3.49 8.87 -4.13
C LEU A 35 4.85 8.99 -4.83
N MET A 36 5.05 10.03 -5.64
CA MET A 36 6.32 10.33 -6.30
C MET A 36 7.45 10.54 -5.29
N LEU A 37 7.18 11.26 -4.19
CA LEU A 37 8.17 11.48 -3.13
C LEU A 37 8.56 10.17 -2.42
N ILE A 38 7.59 9.32 -2.12
CA ILE A 38 7.83 8.02 -1.47
C ILE A 38 8.60 7.07 -2.39
N ALA A 39 8.27 7.07 -3.68
CA ALA A 39 8.98 6.29 -4.69
C ALA A 39 10.47 6.69 -4.74
N ALA A 40 10.74 8.00 -4.76
CA ALA A 40 12.10 8.53 -4.72
C ALA A 40 12.84 8.17 -3.42
N GLU A 41 12.18 8.25 -2.25
CA GLU A 41 12.77 7.92 -0.95
C GLU A 41 13.09 6.42 -0.81
N SER A 42 12.20 5.55 -1.30
CA SER A 42 12.36 4.09 -1.26
C SER A 42 13.21 3.51 -2.39
N GLY A 43 13.61 4.35 -3.36
CA GLY A 43 14.33 3.91 -4.55
C GLY A 43 13.51 2.98 -5.46
N LEU A 44 12.18 3.12 -5.42
CA LEU A 44 11.23 2.37 -6.24
C LEU A 44 10.66 3.23 -7.35
N THR A 45 10.02 2.57 -8.32
CA THR A 45 9.18 3.30 -9.28
C THR A 45 7.85 3.71 -8.65
N GLU A 46 7.21 4.74 -9.23
CA GLU A 46 5.86 5.14 -8.84
C GLU A 46 4.86 3.98 -9.01
N GLU A 47 5.00 3.18 -10.07
CA GLU A 47 4.13 2.03 -10.31
C GLU A 47 4.25 0.97 -9.21
N GLU A 48 5.48 0.61 -8.83
CA GLU A 48 5.72 -0.33 -7.72
C GLU A 48 5.18 0.20 -6.40
N THR A 49 5.44 1.48 -6.11
CA THR A 49 4.95 2.15 -4.91
C THR A 49 3.42 2.13 -4.87
N ALA A 50 2.75 2.50 -5.96
CA ALA A 50 1.29 2.47 -6.07
C ALA A 50 0.74 1.05 -5.92
N LYS A 51 1.38 0.06 -6.52
CA LYS A 51 1.00 -1.36 -6.39
C LYS A 51 1.09 -1.82 -4.94
N TRP A 52 2.18 -1.48 -4.25
CA TRP A 52 2.37 -1.80 -2.84
C TRP A 52 1.28 -1.17 -1.97
N PHE A 53 1.01 0.14 -2.14
CA PHE A 53 -0.02 0.85 -1.38
C PHE A 53 -1.41 0.25 -1.59
N ARG A 54 -1.77 -0.12 -2.83
CA ARG A 54 -3.05 -0.79 -3.14
C ARG A 54 -3.16 -2.14 -2.41
N LEU A 55 -2.13 -2.97 -2.47
CA LEU A 55 -2.10 -4.27 -1.81
C LEU A 55 -2.14 -4.14 -0.28
N ARG A 56 -1.38 -3.20 0.27
CA ARG A 56 -1.31 -2.97 1.71
C ARG A 56 -2.62 -2.43 2.27
N ASN A 57 -3.26 -1.53 1.54
CA ASN A 57 -4.57 -1.00 1.89
C ASN A 57 -5.66 -2.08 1.83
N ALA A 58 -5.62 -2.97 0.84
CA ALA A 58 -6.55 -4.10 0.78
C ALA A 58 -6.42 -5.02 2.00
N ARG A 59 -5.19 -5.32 2.44
CA ARG A 59 -4.93 -6.08 3.68
C ARG A 59 -5.39 -5.34 4.93
N TRP A 60 -5.12 -4.05 5.01
CA TRP A 60 -5.55 -3.22 6.14
C TRP A 60 -7.08 -3.21 6.25
N ARG A 61 -7.81 -3.01 5.14
CA ARG A 61 -9.28 -3.08 5.13
C ARG A 61 -9.82 -4.43 5.62
N GLN A 62 -9.23 -5.53 5.16
CA GLN A 62 -9.62 -6.86 5.62
C GLN A 62 -9.39 -7.03 7.13
N ALA A 63 -8.27 -6.51 7.66
CA ALA A 63 -7.97 -6.57 9.09
C ALA A 63 -8.92 -5.71 9.94
N GLU A 64 -9.35 -4.55 9.42
CA GLU A 64 -10.34 -3.67 10.07
C GLU A 64 -11.78 -4.21 9.97
N GLY A 65 -12.01 -5.34 9.28
CA GLY A 65 -13.35 -5.86 9.01
C GLY A 65 -14.14 -5.02 8.00
N LEU A 66 -13.48 -4.13 7.27
CA LEU A 66 -14.10 -3.32 6.23
C LEU A 66 -14.24 -4.13 4.93
N PRO A 67 -15.36 -3.98 4.20
CA PRO A 67 -15.50 -4.61 2.89
C PRO A 67 -14.38 -4.13 1.95
N ALA A 68 -13.93 -5.03 1.08
CA ALA A 68 -12.83 -4.76 0.15
C ALA A 68 -13.12 -3.60 -0.82
N GLN A 69 -14.39 -3.20 -0.97
CA GLN A 69 -14.82 -2.07 -1.79
C GLN A 69 -15.60 -1.05 -0.94
N LEU A 70 -15.23 0.23 -1.08
CA LEU A 70 -15.97 1.36 -0.53
C LEU A 70 -17.31 1.46 -1.29
N GLY A 71 -18.39 0.89 -0.75
CA GLY A 71 -19.74 1.05 -1.31
C GLY A 71 -20.64 -0.18 -1.40
N SER A 72 -20.22 -1.37 -0.96
CA SER A 72 -21.16 -2.50 -0.83
C SER A 72 -21.90 -2.46 0.51
N VAL A 73 -22.62 -1.35 0.75
CA VAL A 73 -23.72 -1.29 1.72
C VAL A 73 -25.01 -1.44 0.94
N LYS A 74 -25.31 -2.68 0.57
CA LYS A 74 -26.65 -3.13 0.20
C LYS A 74 -26.88 -4.45 0.93
N ASP A 75 -27.21 -4.33 2.21
CA ASP A 75 -28.27 -5.15 2.79
C ASP A 75 -29.41 -4.20 3.15
#